data_AF-A0A1J5T2T0-F1
#
_entry.id   AF-A0A1J5T2T0-F1
#
_cell.length_a   1.000
_cell.length_b   1.000
_cell.length_c   1.000
_cell.angle_alpha   90.00
_cell.angle_beta   90.00
_cell.angle_gamma   90.00
#
_symmetry.space_group_name_H-M   'P 1'
#
loop_
_entity.id
_entity.type
_entity.pdbx_description
1 polymer ?
#
loop_
_entity_poly.entity_id
_entity_poly.type
_entity_poly.pdbx_seq_one_letter_code
_entity_poly.pdbx_strand_id
1 'polypeptide(L)'
;MAEKKSDSKKQPPKNKNKNSKRNSKPQGRSQSKKTQTKKKFNKRRPKRHVRINKQIEGRTGIVYIGNEDSFIYFPDILSFLSRDNIDSVILKSRGRAINVAVDVAEQIRNRFSSEVKSEVKNVEIGTEEVTFDNKKRRVSFINIEMIKQVEPELQQEETPEKENSSDSKSVVNSE
;
A
#
# COMPACT_ATOMS: atom_id res chain seq x y z
N MET A 1 -51.63 -32.62 48.81
CA MET A 1 -52.73 -32.57 47.83
C MET A 1 -52.59 -31.26 47.06
N ALA A 2 -52.51 -31.14 45.74
CA ALA A 2 -52.39 -32.06 44.61
C ALA A 2 -51.87 -31.22 43.41
N GLU A 3 -51.18 -31.87 42.47
CA GLU A 3 -50.66 -31.31 41.21
C GLU A 3 -51.74 -30.76 40.26
N LYS A 4 -51.33 -29.88 39.33
CA LYS A 4 -51.57 -29.91 37.86
C LYS A 4 -50.85 -28.72 37.20
N LYS A 5 -49.79 -28.94 36.39
CA LYS A 5 -49.74 -29.02 34.90
C LYS A 5 -50.41 -27.81 34.22
N SER A 6 -49.83 -27.09 33.24
CA SER A 6 -49.08 -27.55 32.05
C SER A 6 -48.46 -26.38 31.25
N ASP A 7 -47.38 -26.70 30.53
CA ASP A 7 -46.74 -25.94 29.45
C ASP A 7 -47.69 -25.38 28.37
N SER A 8 -47.32 -24.24 27.74
CA SER A 8 -47.17 -24.16 26.28
C SER A 8 -46.70 -22.79 25.76
N LYS A 9 -45.66 -22.85 24.92
CA LYS A 9 -45.14 -21.79 24.04
C LYS A 9 -46.24 -21.12 23.21
N LYS A 10 -46.23 -19.80 23.10
CA LYS A 10 -46.93 -19.06 22.02
C LYS A 10 -45.98 -18.11 21.29
N GLN A 11 -45.78 -18.42 20.01
CA GLN A 11 -45.02 -17.66 19.00
C GLN A 11 -45.76 -16.37 18.59
N PRO A 12 -45.05 -15.38 18.00
CA PRO A 12 -45.66 -14.14 17.52
C PRO A 12 -46.46 -14.36 16.21
N PRO A 13 -47.50 -13.56 15.93
CA PRO A 13 -48.35 -13.74 14.75
C PRO A 13 -47.68 -13.25 13.46
N LYS A 14 -47.62 -14.12 12.44
CA LYS A 14 -47.45 -13.79 11.02
C LYS A 14 -48.79 -13.86 10.31
N ASN A 15 -49.26 -12.77 9.69
CA ASN A 15 -50.31 -12.78 8.65
C ASN A 15 -50.44 -11.35 8.05
N LYS A 16 -50.69 -11.05 6.76
CA LYS A 16 -51.44 -11.76 5.71
C LYS A 16 -50.89 -11.44 4.31
N ASN A 17 -50.81 -12.49 3.51
CA ASN A 17 -50.68 -12.47 2.06
C ASN A 17 -52.05 -12.18 1.42
N LYS A 18 -52.11 -11.24 0.47
CA LYS A 18 -53.20 -11.03 -0.51
C LYS A 18 -52.48 -10.88 -1.86
N ASN A 19 -52.86 -11.45 -2.99
CA ASN A 19 -54.11 -12.04 -3.41
C ASN A 19 -53.83 -12.95 -4.62
N SER A 20 -54.66 -13.95 -4.79
CA SER A 20 -54.69 -14.89 -5.90
C SER A 20 -55.33 -14.29 -7.17
N LYS A 21 -54.88 -14.77 -8.35
CA LYS A 21 -55.63 -15.07 -9.61
C LYS A 21 -54.66 -14.99 -10.80
N ARG A 22 -54.14 -16.13 -11.27
CA ARG A 22 -54.65 -16.99 -12.36
C ARG A 22 -54.33 -16.45 -13.77
N ASN A 23 -53.54 -17.26 -14.47
CA ASN A 23 -53.04 -17.11 -15.84
C ASN A 23 -54.14 -17.02 -16.91
N SER A 24 -53.86 -16.26 -17.96
CA SER A 24 -54.14 -16.64 -19.35
C SER A 24 -53.05 -16.08 -20.26
N LYS A 25 -52.33 -16.98 -20.95
CA LYS A 25 -51.40 -16.65 -22.04
C LYS A 25 -52.21 -16.31 -23.29
N PRO A 26 -51.77 -15.32 -24.08
CA PRO A 26 -51.87 -15.44 -25.53
C PRO A 26 -50.46 -15.48 -26.14
N GLN A 27 -50.24 -16.49 -26.98
CA GLN A 27 -49.13 -16.51 -27.95
C GLN A 27 -49.47 -15.53 -29.08
N GLY A 28 -48.53 -14.64 -29.40
CA GLY A 28 -48.59 -13.76 -30.56
C GLY A 28 -47.21 -13.17 -30.84
N ARG A 29 -46.61 -13.57 -31.96
CA ARG A 29 -45.37 -12.99 -32.52
C ARG A 29 -45.67 -11.57 -33.00
N SER A 30 -45.00 -10.57 -32.44
CA SER A 30 -44.76 -9.30 -33.13
C SER A 30 -43.49 -8.60 -32.60
N GLN A 31 -42.44 -8.77 -33.39
CA GLN A 31 -41.40 -7.79 -33.73
C GLN A 31 -40.82 -6.91 -32.59
N SER A 32 -39.57 -7.25 -32.27
CA SER A 32 -38.52 -6.44 -31.67
C SER A 32 -38.71 -4.92 -31.72
N LYS A 33 -38.93 -4.31 -30.55
CA LYS A 33 -38.45 -2.96 -30.26
C LYS A 33 -37.35 -3.06 -29.20
N LYS A 34 -36.10 -3.08 -29.66
CA LYS A 34 -34.94 -2.76 -28.82
C LYS A 34 -35.13 -1.34 -28.33
N THR A 35 -35.70 -1.16 -27.14
CA THR A 35 -35.58 0.10 -26.42
C THR A 35 -34.12 0.23 -26.02
N GLN A 36 -33.40 1.09 -26.73
CA GLN A 36 -32.08 1.55 -26.34
C GLN A 36 -32.22 2.23 -24.98
N THR A 37 -32.01 1.48 -23.90
CA THR A 37 -31.74 2.06 -22.60
C THR A 37 -30.39 2.74 -22.73
N LYS A 38 -30.43 4.05 -23.03
CA LYS A 38 -29.27 4.94 -22.98
C LYS A 38 -28.62 4.72 -21.61
N LYS A 39 -27.51 3.98 -21.57
CA LYS A 39 -26.62 3.94 -20.40
C LYS A 39 -26.24 5.38 -20.15
N LYS A 40 -26.85 6.00 -19.13
CA LYS A 40 -26.44 7.31 -18.64
C LYS A 40 -24.96 7.16 -18.29
N PHE A 41 -24.09 7.79 -19.07
CA PHE A 41 -22.70 7.99 -18.66
C PHE A 41 -22.76 8.72 -17.32
N ASN A 42 -22.53 8.00 -16.22
CA ASN A 42 -22.34 8.62 -14.92
C ASN A 42 -21.16 9.58 -15.10
N LYS A 43 -21.44 10.88 -15.21
CA LYS A 43 -20.46 11.95 -15.13
C LYS A 43 -19.64 11.67 -13.87
N ARG A 44 -18.44 11.12 -14.05
CA ARG A 44 -17.53 10.82 -12.94
C ARG A 44 -17.24 12.16 -12.29
N ARG A 45 -17.80 12.39 -11.11
CA ARG A 45 -17.42 13.54 -10.29
C ARG A 45 -15.90 13.45 -10.12
N PRO A 46 -15.16 14.55 -10.28
CA PRO A 46 -13.72 14.53 -10.05
C PRO A 46 -13.50 13.98 -8.64
N LYS A 47 -12.73 12.89 -8.53
CA LYS A 47 -12.35 12.35 -7.22
C LYS A 47 -11.59 13.47 -6.51
N ARG A 48 -12.00 13.80 -5.29
CA ARG A 48 -11.29 14.82 -4.48
C ARG A 48 -9.84 14.38 -4.37
N HIS A 49 -8.90 15.30 -4.58
CA HIS A 49 -7.50 15.03 -4.34
C HIS A 49 -7.32 14.73 -2.85
N VAL A 50 -6.91 13.51 -2.53
CA VAL A 50 -6.61 13.11 -1.15
C VAL A 50 -5.29 13.77 -0.77
N ARG A 51 -5.29 14.52 0.34
CA ARG A 51 -4.05 15.06 0.91
C ARG A 51 -3.41 13.98 1.79
N ILE A 52 -2.17 13.64 1.46
CA ILE A 52 -1.38 12.72 2.29
C ILE A 52 -0.83 13.49 3.49
N ASN A 53 -0.91 12.87 4.66
CA ASN A 53 -0.23 13.37 5.84
C ASN A 53 1.21 12.86 5.84
N LYS A 54 2.17 13.79 5.85
CA LYS A 54 3.60 13.51 5.87
C LYS A 54 4.33 14.55 6.71
N GLN A 55 5.43 14.13 7.31
CA GLN A 55 6.27 14.94 8.20
C GLN A 55 7.74 14.69 7.89
N ILE A 56 8.60 15.61 8.31
CA ILE A 56 10.06 15.43 8.26
C ILE A 56 10.58 15.66 9.67
N GLU A 57 11.23 14.65 10.23
CA GLU A 57 11.88 14.67 11.53
C GLU A 57 13.39 14.54 11.33
N GLY A 58 14.11 15.66 11.34
CA GLY A 58 15.55 15.68 11.04
C GLY A 58 15.83 15.18 9.62
N ARG A 59 16.58 14.07 9.51
CA ARG A 59 16.87 13.39 8.23
C ARG A 59 15.94 12.21 7.93
N THR A 60 14.79 12.16 8.59
CA THR A 60 13.82 11.07 8.43
C THR A 60 12.50 11.61 7.89
N GLY A 61 12.04 11.09 6.76
CA GLY A 61 10.71 11.36 6.23
C GLY A 61 9.69 10.41 6.85
N ILE A 62 8.55 10.92 7.30
CA ILE A 62 7.45 10.09 7.83
C ILE A 62 6.23 10.23 6.93
N VAL A 63 5.68 9.10 6.49
CA VAL A 63 4.47 9.05 5.67
C VAL A 63 3.41 8.23 6.38
N TYR A 64 2.23 8.82 6.59
CA TYR A 64 1.11 8.13 7.22
C TYR A 64 0.23 7.46 6.17
N ILE A 65 0.19 6.12 6.21
CA ILE A 65 -0.57 5.31 5.27
C ILE A 65 -1.98 5.07 5.81
N GLY A 66 -2.96 5.32 4.96
CA GLY A 66 -4.38 5.09 5.21
C GLY A 66 -4.93 3.97 4.33
N ASN A 67 -6.26 3.89 4.24
CA ASN A 67 -6.95 2.88 3.43
C ASN A 67 -7.15 3.31 1.96
N GLU A 68 -6.37 4.28 1.49
CA GLU A 68 -6.45 4.77 0.11
C GLU A 68 -5.54 3.94 -0.81
N ASP A 69 -5.64 4.17 -2.13
CA ASP A 69 -4.83 3.46 -3.12
C ASP A 69 -3.32 3.67 -2.87
N SER A 70 -2.53 2.59 -2.94
CA SER A 70 -1.08 2.58 -2.74
C SER A 70 -0.37 3.63 -3.59
N PHE A 71 -0.83 3.82 -4.83
CA PHE A 71 -0.23 4.78 -5.78
C PHE A 71 -0.27 6.23 -5.31
N ILE A 72 -1.22 6.59 -4.44
CA ILE A 72 -1.32 7.95 -3.92
C ILE A 72 -0.05 8.29 -3.12
N TYR A 73 0.53 7.33 -2.40
CA TYR A 73 1.68 7.51 -1.50
C TYR A 73 3.05 7.53 -2.20
N PHE A 74 3.18 6.93 -3.39
CA PHE A 74 4.47 6.78 -4.05
C PHE A 74 5.20 8.08 -4.37
N PRO A 75 4.54 9.13 -4.92
CA PRO A 75 5.24 10.38 -5.24
C PRO A 75 5.93 10.99 -4.02
N ASP A 76 5.30 10.90 -2.85
CA ASP A 76 5.84 11.45 -1.61
C ASP A 76 7.01 10.61 -1.07
N ILE A 77 6.89 9.28 -1.11
CA ILE A 77 7.93 8.36 -0.65
C ILE A 77 9.16 8.44 -1.55
N LEU A 78 8.97 8.40 -2.87
CA LEU A 78 10.04 8.56 -3.85
C LEU A 78 10.71 9.93 -3.71
N SER A 79 9.92 11.00 -3.54
CA SER A 79 10.49 12.34 -3.32
C SER A 79 11.33 12.40 -2.05
N PHE A 80 11.00 11.67 -0.99
CA PHE A 80 11.83 11.61 0.20
C PHE A 80 13.11 10.79 -0.01
N LEU A 81 13.02 9.61 -0.61
CA LEU A 81 14.20 8.76 -0.86
C LEU A 81 15.18 9.37 -1.88
N SER A 82 14.71 10.22 -2.79
CA SER A 82 15.57 10.89 -3.78
C SER A 82 16.27 12.15 -3.24
N ARG A 83 15.96 12.61 -2.02
CA ARG A 83 16.59 13.81 -1.44
C ARG A 83 17.83 13.42 -0.63
N ASP A 84 18.95 14.09 -0.90
CA ASP A 84 20.21 13.84 -0.21
C ASP A 84 20.20 14.22 1.28
N ASN A 85 19.24 15.02 1.73
CA ASN A 85 19.09 15.40 3.14
C ASN A 85 18.17 14.47 3.95
N ILE A 86 17.66 13.41 3.33
CA ILE A 86 16.81 12.41 3.97
C ILE A 86 17.47 11.04 3.82
N ASP A 87 17.88 10.45 4.95
CA ASP A 87 18.59 9.17 4.99
C ASP A 87 17.60 7.99 5.00
N SER A 88 16.40 8.20 5.55
CA SER A 88 15.40 7.15 5.73
C SER A 88 13.95 7.66 5.62
N VAL A 89 13.04 6.76 5.28
CA VAL A 89 11.60 7.00 5.22
C VAL A 89 10.87 5.97 6.07
N ILE A 90 10.01 6.44 6.97
CA ILE A 90 9.17 5.58 7.82
C ILE A 90 7.73 5.62 7.34
N LEU A 91 7.20 4.47 6.94
CA LEU A 91 5.78 4.28 6.64
C LEU A 91 5.05 3.89 7.94
N LYS A 92 4.25 4.81 8.47
CA LYS A 92 3.46 4.58 9.69
C LYS A 92 2.03 4.22 9.33
N SER A 93 1.53 3.11 9.86
CA SER A 93 0.16 2.66 9.60
C SER A 93 -0.45 1.93 10.79
N ARG A 94 -1.78 1.84 10.80
CA ARG A 94 -2.54 1.21 11.88
C ARG A 94 -3.81 0.51 11.40
N GLY A 95 -4.16 -0.57 12.09
CA GLY A 95 -5.37 -1.35 11.82
C GLY A 95 -5.42 -1.87 10.39
N ARG A 96 -6.54 -1.64 9.70
CA ARG A 96 -6.75 -2.12 8.34
C ARG A 96 -5.73 -1.56 7.33
N ALA A 97 -5.16 -0.38 7.54
CA ALA A 97 -4.22 0.24 6.61
C ALA A 97 -2.83 -0.44 6.58
N ILE A 98 -2.58 -1.40 7.48
CA ILE A 98 -1.30 -2.12 7.55
C ILE A 98 -1.01 -2.86 6.23
N ASN A 99 -2.03 -3.47 5.63
CA ASN A 99 -1.85 -4.17 4.35
C ASN A 99 -1.39 -3.21 3.24
N VAL A 100 -1.97 -2.01 3.16
CA VAL A 100 -1.58 -0.98 2.19
C VAL A 100 -0.14 -0.53 2.43
N ALA A 101 0.28 -0.38 3.69
CA ALA A 101 1.67 0.00 4.00
C ALA A 101 2.68 -1.04 3.53
N VAL A 102 2.38 -2.33 3.72
CA VAL A 102 3.19 -3.44 3.23
C VAL A 102 3.20 -3.47 1.70
N ASP A 103 2.04 -3.35 1.06
CA ASP A 103 1.94 -3.29 -0.40
C ASP A 103 2.73 -2.11 -0.98
N VAL A 104 2.70 -0.97 -0.32
CA VAL A 104 3.46 0.23 -0.71
C VAL A 104 4.96 -0.01 -0.62
N ALA A 105 5.44 -0.57 0.50
CA ALA A 105 6.85 -0.86 0.71
C ALA A 105 7.39 -1.84 -0.36
N GLU A 106 6.65 -2.92 -0.62
CA GLU A 106 7.03 -3.92 -1.62
C GLU A 106 6.99 -3.37 -3.04
N GLN A 107 6.01 -2.51 -3.37
CA GLN A 107 5.97 -1.88 -4.69
C GLN A 107 7.13 -0.90 -4.89
N ILE A 108 7.49 -0.08 -3.90
CA ILE A 108 8.64 0.81 -3.98
C ILE A 108 9.93 0.02 -4.19
N ARG A 109 10.15 -1.04 -3.40
CA ARG A 109 11.34 -1.90 -3.51
C ARG A 109 11.43 -2.61 -4.87
N ASN A 110 10.34 -3.23 -5.32
CA ASN A 110 10.38 -4.13 -6.48
C ASN A 110 10.09 -3.41 -7.81
N ARG A 111 9.05 -2.56 -7.84
CA ARG A 111 8.57 -1.92 -9.07
C ARG A 111 9.35 -0.65 -9.40
N PHE A 112 9.76 0.12 -8.40
CA PHE A 112 10.45 1.40 -8.58
C PHE A 112 11.97 1.32 -8.39
N SER A 113 12.53 0.11 -8.41
CA SER A 113 13.97 -0.14 -8.30
C SER A 113 14.81 0.55 -9.38
N SER A 114 14.22 0.83 -10.56
CA SER A 114 14.86 1.59 -11.63
C SER A 114 14.96 3.10 -11.35
N GLU A 115 14.05 3.64 -10.54
CA GLU A 115 14.04 5.07 -10.18
C GLU A 115 14.85 5.29 -8.90
N VAL A 116 14.61 4.46 -7.87
CA VAL A 116 15.27 4.52 -6.58
C VAL A 116 15.50 3.11 -6.05
N LYS A 117 16.78 2.70 -5.98
CA LYS A 117 17.16 1.48 -5.26
C LYS A 117 16.92 1.69 -3.77
N SER A 118 16.03 0.91 -3.19
CA SER A 118 15.61 1.05 -1.80
C SER A 118 15.43 -0.32 -1.15
N GLU A 119 15.63 -0.36 0.16
CA GLU A 119 15.47 -1.57 0.97
C GLU A 119 14.73 -1.28 2.27
N VAL A 120 14.09 -2.32 2.82
CA VAL A 120 13.48 -2.28 4.14
C VAL A 120 14.56 -2.57 5.17
N LYS A 121 14.87 -1.59 6.02
CA LYS A 121 15.88 -1.69 7.07
C LYS A 121 15.31 -2.25 8.36
N ASN A 122 14.13 -1.81 8.76
CA ASN A 122 13.50 -2.23 10.00
C ASN A 122 11.97 -2.26 9.87
N VAL A 123 11.34 -3.17 10.62
CA VAL A 123 9.89 -3.26 10.73
C VAL A 123 9.52 -3.39 12.20
N GLU A 124 8.89 -2.36 12.73
CA GLU A 124 8.34 -2.37 14.09
C GLU A 124 6.84 -2.65 14.03
N ILE A 125 6.37 -3.60 14.83
CA ILE A 125 4.95 -3.90 15.00
C ILE A 125 4.58 -3.79 16.46
N GLY A 126 3.33 -3.41 16.72
CA GLY A 126 2.83 -3.37 18.09
C GLY A 126 1.35 -3.13 18.15
N THR A 127 0.88 -2.76 19.34
CA THR A 127 -0.50 -2.39 19.61
C THR A 127 -0.52 -1.09 20.37
N GLU A 128 -1.30 -0.12 19.89
CA GLU A 128 -1.47 1.18 20.52
C GLU A 128 -2.92 1.36 20.97
N GLU A 129 -3.14 2.06 22.09
CA GLU A 129 -4.48 2.45 22.53
C GLU A 129 -4.90 3.76 21.89
N VAL A 130 -5.89 3.69 21.00
CA VAL A 130 -6.47 4.83 20.30
C VAL A 130 -7.82 5.18 20.93
N THR A 131 -8.05 6.47 21.18
CA THR A 131 -9.37 6.95 21.60
C THR A 131 -10.25 7.18 20.37
N PHE A 132 -11.39 6.49 20.30
CA PHE A 132 -12.40 6.65 19.26
C PHE A 132 -13.78 6.71 19.91
N ASP A 133 -14.55 7.76 19.63
CA ASP A 133 -15.88 8.00 20.22
C ASP A 133 -15.90 7.86 21.76
N ASN A 134 -14.98 8.54 22.44
CA ASN A 134 -14.81 8.51 23.90
C ASN A 134 -14.53 7.11 24.50
N LYS A 135 -14.21 6.11 23.66
CA LYS A 135 -13.81 4.77 24.10
C LYS A 135 -12.38 4.48 23.64
N LYS A 136 -11.58 3.92 24.54
CA LYS A 136 -10.25 3.41 24.20
C LYS A 136 -10.40 2.07 23.48
N ARG A 137 -9.69 1.91 22.36
CA ARG A 137 -9.57 0.64 21.64
C ARG A 137 -8.11 0.38 21.31
N ARG A 138 -7.72 -0.88 21.44
CA ARG A 138 -6.40 -1.35 21.02
C ARG A 138 -6.41 -1.55 19.51
N VAL A 139 -5.42 -0.99 18.83
CA VAL A 139 -5.26 -1.06 17.38
C VAL A 139 -3.82 -1.46 17.10
N SER A 140 -3.62 -2.48 16.27
CA SER A 140 -2.28 -2.85 15.83
C SER A 140 -1.67 -1.74 14.98
N PHE A 141 -0.37 -1.52 15.08
CA PHE A 141 0.38 -0.60 14.25
C PHE A 141 1.57 -1.30 13.59
N ILE A 142 2.06 -0.69 12.51
CA ILE A 142 3.30 -1.04 11.85
C ILE A 142 4.07 0.23 11.50
N ASN A 143 5.39 0.22 11.73
CA ASN A 143 6.33 1.21 11.22
C ASN A 143 7.33 0.48 10.33
N ILE A 144 7.38 0.82 9.04
CA ILE A 144 8.33 0.24 8.08
C ILE A 144 9.37 1.30 7.77
N GLU A 145 10.61 1.10 8.20
CA GLU A 145 11.75 1.96 7.86
C GLU A 145 12.37 1.49 6.55
N MET A 146 12.39 2.37 5.55
CA MET A 146 13.01 2.15 4.25
C MET A 146 14.18 3.10 4.09
N ILE A 147 15.27 2.60 3.51
CA ILE A 147 16.46 3.40 3.18
C ILE A 147 16.79 3.29 1.71
N LYS A 148 17.47 4.30 1.18
CA LYS A 148 18.06 4.22 -0.15
C LYS A 148 19.26 3.26 -0.08
N GLN A 149 19.30 2.28 -0.97
CA GLN A 149 20.48 1.43 -1.11
C GLN A 149 21.59 2.27 -1.76
N VAL A 150 22.65 2.51 -1.01
CA VAL A 150 23.91 2.99 -1.56
C VAL A 150 24.69 1.73 -1.92
N GLU A 151 24.93 1.50 -3.21
CA GLU A 151 25.88 0.45 -3.57
C GLU A 151 27.22 0.82 -2.94
N PRO A 152 27.86 -0.10 -2.19
CA PRO A 152 29.19 0.18 -1.68
C PRO A 152 30.08 0.40 -2.90
N GLU A 153 30.60 1.61 -3.05
CA GLU A 153 31.65 1.89 -4.01
C GLU A 153 32.76 0.87 -3.74
N LEU A 154 33.00 -0.02 -4.71
CA LEU A 154 34.18 -0.86 -4.74
C LEU A 154 35.37 0.10 -4.67
N GLN A 155 36.05 0.11 -3.53
CA GLN A 155 37.35 0.74 -3.40
C GLN A 155 38.23 0.14 -4.49
N GLN A 156 38.49 0.92 -5.54
CA GLN A 156 39.49 0.59 -6.52
C GLN A 156 40.81 0.58 -5.75
N GLU A 157 41.31 -0.61 -5.43
CA GLU A 157 42.70 -0.76 -5.03
C GLU A 157 43.53 -0.13 -6.14
N GLU A 158 44.17 1.00 -5.82
CA GLU A 158 45.22 1.57 -6.64
C GLU A 158 46.30 0.49 -6.79
N THR A 159 46.34 -0.17 -7.96
CA THR A 159 47.49 -0.94 -8.39
C THR A 159 48.64 0.02 -8.69
N PRO A 160 49.79 -0.05 -8.00
CA PRO A 160 50.98 0.67 -8.47
C PRO A 160 51.71 -0.21 -9.50
N GLU A 161 51.39 -0.02 -10.78
CA GLU A 161 52.28 -0.26 -11.92
C GLU A 161 52.73 1.11 -12.42
N LYS A 162 53.98 1.51 -12.71
CA LYS A 162 55.34 0.95 -12.86
C LYS A 162 56.30 2.14 -12.55
N GLU A 163 57.58 1.97 -12.22
CA GLU A 163 58.73 2.05 -13.15
C GLU A 163 60.00 2.01 -12.25
N ASN A 164 60.91 1.05 -12.35
CA ASN A 164 62.10 1.16 -13.16
C ASN A 164 62.82 -0.19 -13.21
N SER A 165 62.77 -0.85 -14.36
CA SER A 165 63.82 -1.77 -14.79
C SER A 165 63.78 -1.88 -16.31
N SER A 166 64.33 -0.87 -16.98
CA SER A 166 64.79 -1.01 -18.36
C SER A 166 66.31 -0.83 -18.39
N ASP A 167 66.95 -1.98 -18.51
CA ASP A 167 68.16 -2.24 -19.28
C ASP A 167 68.95 -1.03 -19.81
N SER A 168 70.14 -0.82 -19.25
CA SER A 168 71.26 -0.20 -19.96
C SER A 168 72.30 -1.27 -20.26
N LYS A 169 72.19 -1.87 -21.44
CA LYS A 169 73.34 -2.44 -22.15
C LYS A 169 73.35 -1.86 -23.55
N SER A 170 74.35 -1.04 -23.87
CA SER A 170 75.34 -1.39 -24.90
C SER A 170 76.24 -0.19 -25.28
N VAL A 171 77.56 -0.47 -25.33
CA VAL A 171 78.66 0.13 -26.14
C VAL A 171 78.93 1.64 -25.93
N VAL A 172 80.15 2.17 -25.79
CA VAL A 172 81.46 1.93 -26.39
C VAL A 172 82.50 2.60 -25.48
N ASN A 173 83.65 1.98 -25.22
CA ASN A 173 84.87 2.76 -24.97
C ASN A 173 86.07 1.99 -25.52
N SER A 174 86.78 2.70 -26.38
CA SER A 174 88.05 2.42 -27.05
C SER A 174 89.23 2.59 -26.09
N GLU A 175 90.11 1.59 -26.06
CA GLU A 175 91.60 1.63 -26.06
C GLU A 175 92.17 0.31 -25.52
#